data_AF-A0A6J1RBG0-F1
#
_entry.id   AF-A0A6J1RBG0-F1
#
_cell.length_a   1.000
_cell.length_b   1.000
_cell.length_c   1.000
_cell.angle_alpha   90.00
_cell.angle_beta   90.00
_cell.angle_gamma   90.00
#
_symmetry.space_group_name_H-M   'P 1'
#
loop_
_entity.id
_entity.type
_entity.pdbx_description
1 polymer ?
#
loop_
_entity_poly.entity_id
_entity_poly.type
_entity_poly.pdbx_seq_one_letter_code
_entity_poly.pdbx_strand_id
1 'polypeptide(L)'
;MSHEVEGIVRSQNELYGRISRAYENFKKSGPTKITLGLAEARLQALEANWAKFEAQNDQLLQQSQEALDKLDYQKQDLPGVAEEAFLQQKGAFLDAIRILKAKEKSTAEAAGAAGTAESTPRTTLPRIQLPHFSGKYEDWPSFRDLFLSIIAKDSETTKVEKLHYLKSCLKGEADLLIRNVPTTGENYERA
;
A
#
# COMPACT_ATOMS: atom_id res chain seq x y z
N MET A 1 -48.25 20.67 14.99
CA MET A 1 -48.23 20.06 13.64
C MET A 1 -47.27 20.82 12.74
N SER A 2 -47.60 22.00 12.18
CA SER A 2 -46.73 22.69 11.19
C SER A 2 -45.28 22.97 11.66
N HIS A 3 -45.09 23.53 12.86
CA HIS A 3 -43.75 23.81 13.41
C HIS A 3 -42.90 22.55 13.65
N GLU A 4 -43.52 21.40 13.89
CA GLU A 4 -42.81 20.14 14.12
C GLU A 4 -42.27 19.57 12.80
N VAL A 5 -43.11 19.59 11.75
CA VAL A 5 -42.73 19.17 10.38
C VAL A 5 -41.62 20.06 9.82
N GLU A 6 -41.71 21.38 10.00
CA GLU A 6 -40.64 22.32 9.62
C GLU A 6 -39.31 22.02 10.34
N GLY A 7 -39.37 21.66 11.62
CA GLY A 7 -38.20 21.27 12.40
C GLY A 7 -37.53 20.01 11.86
N ILE A 8 -38.33 19.00 11.47
CA ILE A 8 -37.83 17.75 10.90
C ILE A 8 -37.19 18.00 9.53
N VAL A 9 -37.82 18.77 8.65
CA VAL A 9 -37.27 19.09 7.31
C VAL A 9 -35.95 19.86 7.42
N ARG A 10 -35.82 20.79 8.37
CA ARG A 10 -34.55 21.48 8.64
C ARG A 10 -33.47 20.49 9.11
N SER A 11 -33.83 19.58 10.01
CA SER A 11 -32.91 18.54 10.49
C SER A 11 -32.46 17.61 9.36
N GLN A 12 -33.36 17.22 8.46
CA GLN A 12 -33.02 16.40 7.31
C GLN A 12 -32.04 17.09 6.36
N ASN A 13 -32.22 18.38 6.08
CA ASN A 13 -31.27 19.16 5.28
C ASN A 13 -29.87 19.21 5.92
N GLU A 14 -29.80 19.36 7.24
CA GLU A 14 -28.53 19.31 7.96
C GLU A 14 -27.87 17.92 7.86
N LEU A 15 -28.65 16.85 8.05
CA LEU A 15 -28.17 15.47 7.94
C LEU A 15 -27.68 15.17 6.53
N TYR A 16 -28.44 15.54 5.50
CA TYR A 16 -28.03 15.44 4.10
C TYR A 16 -26.69 16.15 3.85
N GLY A 17 -26.55 17.38 4.36
CA GLY A 17 -25.30 18.14 4.27
C GLY A 17 -24.11 17.46 4.97
N ARG A 18 -24.35 16.68 6.03
CA ARG A 18 -23.30 15.90 6.73
C ARG A 18 -22.94 14.63 5.97
N ILE A 19 -23.95 13.92 5.46
CA ILE A 19 -23.81 12.69 4.68
C ILE A 19 -23.03 12.98 3.40
N SER A 20 -23.48 13.93 2.59
CA SER A 20 -22.88 14.29 1.28
C SER A 20 -21.40 14.68 1.35
N ARG A 21 -20.94 15.23 2.47
CA ARG A 21 -19.56 15.71 2.65
C ARG A 21 -18.70 14.79 3.52
N ALA A 22 -19.22 13.64 3.96
CA ALA A 22 -18.58 12.79 4.96
C ALA A 22 -17.18 12.31 4.53
N TYR A 23 -17.06 11.75 3.33
CA TYR A 23 -15.81 11.24 2.80
C TYR A 23 -14.84 12.35 2.38
N GLU A 24 -15.34 13.45 1.83
CA GLU A 24 -14.50 14.62 1.53
C GLU A 24 -13.86 15.20 2.79
N ASN A 25 -14.62 15.30 3.89
CA ASN A 25 -14.11 15.74 5.18
C ASN A 25 -13.09 14.75 5.77
N PHE A 26 -13.28 13.45 5.55
CA PHE A 26 -12.29 12.44 5.90
C PHE A 26 -10.97 12.66 5.15
N LYS A 27 -10.99 12.85 3.83
CA LYS A 27 -9.79 13.13 3.03
C LYS A 27 -9.06 14.41 3.47
N LYS A 28 -9.80 15.44 3.87
CA LYS A 28 -9.23 16.71 4.39
C LYS A 28 -8.48 16.57 5.71
N SER A 29 -8.60 15.44 6.41
CA SER A 29 -7.91 15.20 7.69
C SER A 29 -6.38 15.04 7.53
N GLY A 30 -5.88 14.91 6.30
CA GLY A 30 -4.45 14.80 5.98
C GLY A 30 -3.92 13.36 6.04
N PRO A 31 -2.88 13.02 5.27
CA PRO A 31 -2.45 11.63 5.05
C PRO A 31 -1.99 10.90 6.31
N THR A 32 -1.49 11.64 7.31
CA THR A 32 -1.05 11.08 8.60
C THR A 32 -2.21 10.74 9.55
N LYS A 33 -3.40 11.31 9.34
CA LYS A 33 -4.59 11.03 10.16
C LYS A 33 -5.50 9.97 9.53
N ILE A 34 -5.34 9.70 8.23
CA ILE A 34 -6.09 8.67 7.50
C ILE A 34 -5.58 7.30 7.94
N THR A 35 -6.25 6.73 8.94
CA THR A 35 -5.98 5.42 9.51
C THR A 35 -7.20 4.52 9.34
N LEU A 36 -6.99 3.19 9.41
CA LEU A 36 -8.08 2.23 9.30
C LEU A 36 -9.17 2.50 10.36
N GLY A 37 -8.78 2.65 11.62
CA GLY A 37 -9.72 2.93 12.71
C GLY A 37 -10.49 4.23 12.53
N LEU A 38 -9.86 5.30 12.01
CA LEU A 38 -10.58 6.54 11.71
C LEU A 38 -11.60 6.33 10.58
N ALA A 39 -11.25 5.57 9.55
CA ALA A 39 -12.16 5.27 8.44
C ALA A 39 -13.39 4.47 8.92
N GLU A 40 -13.16 3.44 9.75
CA GLU A 40 -14.23 2.62 10.34
C GLU A 40 -15.14 3.46 11.27
N ALA A 41 -14.56 4.30 12.13
CA ALA A 41 -15.34 5.19 13.01
C ALA A 41 -16.17 6.22 12.23
N ARG A 42 -15.63 6.76 11.13
CA ARG A 42 -16.35 7.71 10.27
C ARG A 42 -17.46 7.03 9.47
N LEU A 43 -17.26 5.79 9.03
CA LEU A 43 -18.30 4.98 8.40
C LEU A 43 -19.44 4.71 9.39
N GLN A 44 -19.14 4.32 10.62
CA GLN A 44 -20.17 4.11 11.65
C GLN A 44 -20.97 5.39 11.93
N ALA A 45 -20.31 6.55 11.99
CA ALA A 45 -20.99 7.83 12.15
C ALA A 45 -21.87 8.19 10.93
N LEU A 46 -21.43 7.85 9.72
CA LEU A 46 -22.23 8.02 8.49
C LEU A 46 -23.50 7.17 8.54
N GLU A 47 -23.40 5.89 8.94
CA GLU A 47 -24.54 4.98 9.08
C GLU A 47 -25.52 5.46 10.17
N ALA A 48 -25.02 5.97 11.29
CA ALA A 48 -25.87 6.56 12.33
C ALA A 48 -26.62 7.81 11.85
N ASN A 49 -25.98 8.66 11.05
CA ASN A 49 -26.64 9.83 10.46
C ASN A 49 -27.73 9.42 9.46
N TRP A 50 -27.48 8.38 8.66
CA TRP A 50 -28.46 7.83 7.72
C TRP A 50 -29.67 7.24 8.44
N ALA A 51 -29.45 6.39 9.46
CA ALA A 51 -30.54 5.82 10.25
C ALA A 51 -31.42 6.91 10.90
N LYS A 52 -30.83 8.01 11.35
CA LYS A 52 -31.58 9.17 11.86
C LYS A 52 -32.39 9.85 10.75
N PHE A 53 -31.84 9.98 9.56
CA PHE A 53 -32.53 10.56 8.41
C PHE A 53 -33.75 9.71 8.01
N GLU A 54 -33.58 8.38 7.91
CA GLU A 54 -34.66 7.43 7.62
C GLU A 54 -35.78 7.52 8.66
N ALA A 55 -35.44 7.49 9.96
CA ALA A 55 -36.44 7.63 11.02
C ALA A 55 -37.22 8.95 10.93
N GLN A 56 -36.55 10.05 10.55
CA GLN A 56 -37.19 11.34 10.31
C GLN A 56 -38.10 11.31 9.06
N ASN A 57 -37.68 10.59 8.01
CA ASN A 57 -38.46 10.43 6.79
C ASN A 57 -39.74 9.60 7.06
N ASP A 58 -39.64 8.49 7.79
CA ASP A 58 -40.80 7.73 8.25
C ASP A 58 -41.77 8.58 9.09
N GLN A 59 -41.24 9.40 9.99
CA GLN A 59 -42.06 10.32 10.79
C GLN A 59 -42.79 11.36 9.91
N LEU A 60 -42.15 11.86 8.85
CA LEU A 60 -42.76 12.78 7.90
C LEU A 60 -43.84 12.08 7.05
N LEU A 61 -43.61 10.85 6.60
CA LEU A 61 -44.59 10.08 5.83
C LEU A 61 -45.87 9.75 6.63
N GLN A 62 -45.79 9.77 7.97
CA GLN A 62 -46.95 9.64 8.85
C GLN A 62 -47.76 10.94 9.00
N GLN A 63 -47.26 12.08 8.51
CA GLN A 63 -47.99 13.36 8.53
C GLN A 63 -48.97 13.46 7.35
N SER A 64 -49.96 14.35 7.45
CA SER A 64 -50.93 14.55 6.37
C SER A 64 -50.26 15.13 5.11
N GLN A 65 -50.69 14.67 3.94
CA GLN A 65 -50.15 15.07 2.64
C GLN A 65 -50.22 16.60 2.41
N GLU A 66 -51.26 17.27 2.93
CA GLU A 66 -51.40 18.73 2.89
C GLU A 66 -50.31 19.48 3.68
N ALA A 67 -49.73 18.88 4.72
CA ALA A 67 -48.65 19.50 5.49
C ALA A 67 -47.29 19.36 4.78
N LEU A 68 -47.09 18.26 4.05
CA LEU A 68 -45.88 17.99 3.27
C LEU A 68 -45.84 18.80 1.96
N ASP A 69 -46.99 18.98 1.31
CA ASP A 69 -47.10 19.75 0.06
C ASP A 69 -46.73 21.23 0.27
N LYS A 70 -47.07 21.79 1.45
CA LYS A 70 -46.70 23.17 1.84
C LYS A 70 -45.20 23.41 2.02
N LEU A 71 -44.40 22.35 2.16
CA LEU A 71 -42.97 22.45 2.45
C LEU A 71 -42.09 22.18 1.23
N ASP A 72 -42.69 22.05 0.03
CA ASP A 72 -42.01 21.66 -1.21
C ASP A 72 -41.14 20.39 -1.05
N TYR A 73 -41.39 19.60 0.00
CA TYR A 73 -40.62 18.41 0.38
C TYR A 73 -40.62 17.37 -0.74
N GLN A 74 -41.77 17.24 -1.39
CA GLN A 74 -42.00 16.34 -2.51
C GLN A 74 -41.38 16.84 -3.83
N LYS A 75 -41.10 18.14 -3.97
CA LYS A 75 -40.50 18.70 -5.19
C LYS A 75 -38.98 18.57 -5.21
N GLN A 76 -38.34 18.46 -4.05
CA GLN A 76 -36.89 18.45 -3.94
C GLN A 76 -36.29 17.04 -3.97
N ASP A 77 -37.12 16.00 -3.97
CA ASP A 77 -36.73 14.58 -3.86
C ASP A 77 -35.58 14.35 -2.86
N LEU A 78 -35.64 15.08 -1.74
CA LEU A 78 -34.57 15.09 -0.73
C LEU A 78 -34.25 13.66 -0.23
N PRO A 79 -35.23 12.76 -0.01
CA PRO A 79 -34.94 11.37 0.35
C PRO A 79 -34.11 10.64 -0.71
N GLY A 80 -34.47 10.75 -1.99
CA GLY A 80 -33.76 10.08 -3.08
C GLY A 80 -32.33 10.59 -3.24
N VAL A 81 -32.16 11.92 -3.24
CA VAL A 81 -30.82 12.54 -3.32
C VAL A 81 -29.97 12.20 -2.10
N ALA A 82 -30.58 12.11 -0.90
CA ALA A 82 -29.87 11.73 0.31
C ALA A 82 -29.46 10.25 0.32
N GLU A 83 -30.29 9.35 -0.21
CA GLU A 83 -29.97 7.93 -0.37
C GLU A 83 -28.78 7.74 -1.30
N GLU A 84 -28.81 8.38 -2.48
CA GLU A 84 -27.72 8.29 -3.46
C GLU A 84 -26.41 8.82 -2.86
N ALA A 85 -26.47 9.97 -2.17
CA ALA A 85 -25.33 10.52 -1.45
C ALA A 85 -24.81 9.55 -0.37
N PHE A 86 -25.68 8.91 0.42
CA PHE A 86 -25.27 7.95 1.43
C PHE A 86 -24.54 6.76 0.81
N LEU A 87 -25.10 6.16 -0.25
CA LEU A 87 -24.51 5.02 -0.94
C LEU A 87 -23.14 5.36 -1.54
N GLN A 88 -23.02 6.51 -2.20
CA GLN A 88 -21.76 6.97 -2.76
C GLN A 88 -20.68 7.14 -1.69
N GLN A 89 -21.03 7.75 -0.56
CA GLN A 89 -20.08 8.03 0.53
C GLN A 89 -19.71 6.74 1.27
N LYS A 90 -20.68 5.84 1.49
CA LYS A 90 -20.46 4.51 2.08
C LYS A 90 -19.52 3.67 1.21
N GLY A 91 -19.76 3.62 -0.10
CA GLY A 91 -18.88 2.94 -1.05
C GLY A 91 -17.44 3.44 -0.97
N ALA A 92 -17.25 4.76 -0.98
CA ALA A 92 -15.91 5.38 -0.87
C ALA A 92 -15.19 5.03 0.45
N PHE A 93 -15.90 4.97 1.57
CA PHE A 93 -15.33 4.51 2.85
C PHE A 93 -14.94 3.04 2.81
N LEU A 94 -15.77 2.17 2.23
CA LEU A 94 -15.48 0.74 2.12
C LEU A 94 -14.24 0.48 1.26
N ASP A 95 -14.09 1.20 0.14
CA ASP A 95 -12.90 1.13 -0.70
C ASP A 95 -11.64 1.62 0.05
N ALA A 96 -11.75 2.75 0.76
CA ALA A 96 -10.65 3.27 1.57
C ALA A 96 -10.23 2.27 2.67
N ILE A 97 -11.20 1.66 3.36
CA ILE A 97 -10.99 0.62 4.37
C ILE A 97 -10.28 -0.59 3.75
N ARG A 98 -10.71 -1.04 2.57
CA ARG A 98 -10.08 -2.16 1.85
C ARG A 98 -8.61 -1.87 1.52
N ILE A 99 -8.32 -0.67 1.03
CA ILE A 99 -6.95 -0.22 0.73
C ILE A 99 -6.09 -0.17 2.00
N LEU A 100 -6.63 0.39 3.08
CA LEU A 100 -5.92 0.50 4.36
C LEU A 100 -5.63 -0.89 4.96
N LYS A 101 -6.60 -1.81 4.94
CA LYS A 101 -6.41 -3.21 5.37
C LYS A 101 -5.34 -3.93 4.55
N ALA A 102 -5.34 -3.75 3.23
CA ALA A 102 -4.32 -4.33 2.36
C ALA A 102 -2.92 -3.77 2.69
N LYS A 103 -2.81 -2.46 2.92
CA LYS A 103 -1.55 -1.81 3.30
C LYS A 103 -1.02 -2.29 4.64
N GLU A 104 -1.87 -2.45 5.64
CA GLU A 104 -1.48 -3.01 6.95
C GLU A 104 -1.01 -4.46 6.82
N LYS A 105 -1.72 -5.28 6.03
CA LYS A 105 -1.32 -6.67 5.78
C LYS A 105 0.05 -6.73 5.11
N SER A 106 0.28 -5.99 4.04
CA SER A 106 1.58 -5.95 3.36
C SER A 106 2.70 -5.42 4.25
N THR A 107 2.41 -4.46 5.13
CA THR A 107 3.39 -3.95 6.12
C THR A 107 3.70 -5.02 7.18
N ALA A 108 2.69 -5.75 7.66
CA ALA A 108 2.85 -6.85 8.61
C ALA A 108 3.57 -8.06 7.98
N GLU A 109 3.33 -8.37 6.71
CA GLU A 109 4.03 -9.41 5.94
C GLU A 109 5.49 -9.03 5.70
N ALA A 110 5.77 -7.76 5.38
CA ALA A 110 7.15 -7.26 5.27
C ALA A 110 7.87 -7.24 6.64
N ALA A 111 7.17 -6.86 7.72
CA ALA A 111 7.71 -6.89 9.07
C ALA A 111 7.88 -8.31 9.62
N GLY A 112 6.99 -9.23 9.25
CA GLY A 112 7.09 -10.66 9.56
C GLY A 112 8.21 -11.33 8.78
N ALA A 113 8.41 -10.97 7.52
CA ALA A 113 9.60 -11.36 6.74
C ALA A 113 10.89 -10.76 7.32
N ALA A 114 10.84 -9.58 7.95
CA ALA A 114 11.96 -9.01 8.69
C ALA A 114 12.17 -9.64 10.09
N GLY A 115 11.09 -10.15 10.71
CA GLY A 115 11.08 -10.80 12.03
C GLY A 115 11.25 -12.33 12.00
N THR A 116 11.30 -12.94 10.82
CA THR A 116 11.70 -14.34 10.60
C THR A 116 13.04 -14.45 9.89
N ALA A 117 13.97 -13.61 10.34
CA ALA A 117 15.40 -13.83 10.18
C ALA A 117 16.02 -14.44 11.46
N GLU A 118 15.29 -15.29 12.19
CA GLU A 118 15.91 -16.39 12.93
C GLU A 118 15.65 -17.68 12.16
N SER A 119 16.70 -18.10 11.45
CA SER A 119 17.08 -19.50 11.34
C SER A 119 16.00 -20.48 10.89
N THR A 120 15.49 -20.31 9.66
CA THR A 120 15.54 -21.53 8.84
C THR A 120 17.02 -21.84 8.65
N PRO A 121 17.49 -23.09 8.82
CA PRO A 121 18.75 -23.48 8.22
C PRO A 121 18.51 -23.53 6.71
N ARG A 122 18.27 -22.37 6.08
CA ARG A 122 19.10 -22.06 4.93
C ARG A 122 20.48 -22.23 5.49
N THR A 123 21.15 -23.28 5.06
CA THR A 123 22.60 -23.36 5.13
C THR A 123 23.07 -21.97 4.79
N THR A 124 23.37 -21.16 5.81
CA THR A 124 24.15 -19.96 5.66
C THR A 124 25.47 -20.54 5.27
N LEU A 125 25.60 -20.83 3.97
CA LEU A 125 26.90 -20.89 3.37
C LEU A 125 27.52 -19.57 3.84
N PRO A 126 28.55 -19.65 4.70
CA PRO A 126 29.17 -18.47 5.27
C PRO A 126 29.42 -17.55 4.10
N ARG A 127 28.86 -16.34 4.18
CA ARG A 127 28.94 -15.25 3.20
C ARG A 127 30.22 -15.45 2.42
N ILE A 128 30.16 -16.05 1.22
CA ILE A 128 31.35 -16.68 0.64
C ILE A 128 32.36 -15.56 0.48
N GLN A 129 33.35 -15.56 1.37
CA GLN A 129 34.52 -14.73 1.27
C GLN A 129 35.12 -15.20 -0.03
N LEU A 130 34.97 -14.40 -1.09
CA LEU A 130 35.55 -14.78 -2.36
C LEU A 130 37.03 -15.07 -2.07
N PRO A 131 37.52 -16.26 -2.48
CA PRO A 131 38.89 -16.64 -2.23
C PRO A 131 39.80 -15.56 -2.79
N HIS A 132 40.75 -15.08 -2.00
CA HIS A 132 41.71 -14.10 -2.50
C HIS A 132 42.79 -14.85 -3.28
N PHE A 133 42.96 -14.51 -4.55
CA PHE A 133 44.03 -15.08 -5.35
C PHE A 133 45.28 -14.22 -5.21
N SER A 134 46.31 -14.77 -4.58
CA SER A 134 47.57 -14.07 -4.30
C SER A 134 48.56 -14.07 -5.47
N GLY A 135 48.22 -14.67 -6.61
CA GLY A 135 49.08 -14.71 -7.81
C GLY A 135 49.94 -15.96 -7.98
N LYS A 136 49.78 -16.99 -7.14
CA LYS A 136 50.49 -18.26 -7.30
C LYS A 136 49.79 -19.15 -8.33
N TYR A 137 50.52 -19.62 -9.35
CA TYR A 137 49.96 -20.46 -10.42
C TYR A 137 49.32 -21.76 -9.90
N GLU A 138 49.87 -22.32 -8.82
CA GLU A 138 49.41 -23.57 -8.20
C GLU A 138 47.99 -23.47 -7.61
N ASP A 139 47.57 -22.28 -7.16
CA ASP A 139 46.26 -22.02 -6.55
C ASP A 139 45.20 -21.59 -7.59
N TRP A 140 45.60 -21.33 -8.84
CA TRP A 140 44.73 -20.86 -9.91
C TRP A 140 43.58 -21.83 -10.27
N PRO A 141 43.82 -23.15 -10.47
CA PRO A 141 42.74 -24.06 -10.82
C PRO A 141 41.66 -24.15 -9.73
N SER A 142 42.06 -24.14 -8.46
CA SER A 142 41.15 -24.15 -7.31
C SER A 142 40.36 -22.86 -7.18
N PHE A 143 41.01 -21.70 -7.39
CA PHE A 143 40.34 -20.40 -7.42
C PHE A 143 39.31 -20.31 -8.56
N ARG A 144 39.70 -20.71 -9.78
CA ARG A 144 38.86 -20.64 -10.97
C ARG A 144 37.60 -21.50 -10.84
N ASP A 145 37.74 -22.74 -10.37
CA ASP A 145 36.61 -23.66 -10.19
C ASP A 145 35.61 -23.13 -9.16
N LEU A 146 36.11 -22.61 -8.03
CA LEU A 146 35.29 -22.00 -6.99
C LEU A 146 34.59 -20.72 -7.48
N PHE A 147 35.31 -19.85 -8.19
CA PHE A 147 34.76 -18.61 -8.75
C PHE A 147 33.66 -18.88 -9.78
N LEU A 148 33.86 -19.86 -10.68
CA LEU A 148 32.84 -20.27 -11.64
C LEU A 148 31.62 -20.89 -10.95
N SER A 149 31.83 -21.75 -9.93
CA SER A 149 30.72 -22.38 -9.20
C SER A 149 29.82 -21.35 -8.49
N ILE A 150 30.41 -20.25 -8.01
CA ILE A 150 29.69 -19.17 -7.30
C ILE A 150 29.05 -18.18 -8.29
N ILE A 151 29.81 -17.71 -9.28
CA ILE A 151 29.41 -16.57 -10.12
C ILE A 151 28.73 -17.04 -11.43
N ALA A 152 29.05 -18.22 -11.96
CA ALA A 152 28.42 -18.72 -13.19
C ALA A 152 27.00 -19.24 -12.96
N LYS A 153 26.68 -19.73 -11.75
CA LYS A 153 25.32 -20.18 -11.37
C LYS A 153 24.35 -19.04 -11.03
N ASP A 154 24.86 -17.82 -10.87
CA ASP A 154 24.06 -16.65 -10.57
C ASP A 154 23.63 -15.97 -11.89
N SER A 155 22.33 -16.05 -12.19
CA SER A 155 21.71 -15.50 -13.41
C SER A 155 21.32 -14.02 -13.28
N GLU A 156 21.41 -13.44 -12.08
CA GLU A 156 21.06 -12.05 -11.79
C GLU A 156 22.27 -11.11 -11.95
N THR A 157 23.49 -11.63 -11.97
CA THR A 157 24.71 -10.85 -12.09
C THR A 157 25.11 -10.56 -13.55
N THR A 158 25.34 -9.30 -13.87
CA THR A 158 25.73 -8.86 -15.23
C THR A 158 27.18 -9.23 -15.52
N LYS A 159 27.55 -9.55 -16.78
CA LYS A 159 28.95 -9.85 -17.19
C LYS A 159 29.99 -8.83 -16.67
N VAL A 160 29.58 -7.56 -16.59
CA VAL A 160 30.42 -6.45 -16.07
C VAL A 160 30.64 -6.57 -14.55
N GLU A 161 29.61 -6.94 -13.80
CA GLU A 161 29.71 -7.17 -12.35
C GLU A 161 30.58 -8.39 -12.05
N LYS A 162 30.43 -9.47 -12.83
CA LYS A 162 31.28 -10.67 -12.72
C LYS A 162 32.76 -10.33 -12.88
N LEU A 163 33.09 -9.48 -13.86
CA LEU A 163 34.46 -9.01 -14.10
C LEU A 163 34.95 -8.07 -12.98
N HIS A 164 34.07 -7.24 -12.43
CA HIS A 164 34.39 -6.39 -11.27
C HIS A 164 34.69 -7.21 -10.01
N TYR A 165 33.91 -8.28 -9.76
CA TYR A 165 34.17 -9.21 -8.67
C TYR A 165 35.49 -9.95 -8.88
N LEU A 166 35.79 -10.41 -10.10
CA LEU A 166 37.07 -11.03 -10.41
C LEU A 166 38.23 -10.09 -10.07
N LYS A 167 38.18 -8.84 -10.54
CA LYS A 167 39.20 -7.81 -10.23
C LYS A 167 39.36 -7.57 -8.72
N SER A 168 38.26 -7.58 -7.98
CA SER A 168 38.28 -7.34 -6.53
C SER A 168 38.89 -8.50 -5.71
N CYS A 169 38.93 -9.71 -6.28
CA CYS A 169 39.44 -10.92 -5.60
C CYS A 169 40.93 -11.19 -5.88
N LEU A 170 41.50 -10.53 -6.88
CA LEU A 170 42.91 -10.62 -7.23
C LEU A 170 43.71 -9.65 -6.36
N LYS A 171 44.79 -10.11 -5.72
CA LYS A 171 45.73 -9.25 -5.00
C LYS A 171 47.18 -9.57 -5.37
N GLY A 172 48.06 -8.58 -5.25
CA GLY A 172 49.49 -8.75 -5.54
C GLY A 172 49.80 -8.77 -7.04
N GLU A 173 50.65 -9.69 -7.48
CA GLU A 173 51.12 -9.75 -8.88
C GLU A 173 49.99 -10.04 -9.89
N ALA A 174 48.95 -10.76 -9.49
CA ALA A 174 47.81 -11.05 -10.37
C ALA A 174 46.88 -9.84 -10.60
N ASP A 175 46.76 -8.94 -9.61
CA ASP A 175 46.05 -7.66 -9.78
C ASP A 175 46.77 -6.80 -10.83
N LEU A 176 48.10 -6.73 -10.77
CA LEU A 176 48.91 -5.95 -11.71
C LEU A 176 48.80 -6.43 -13.15
N LEU A 177 48.65 -7.74 -13.38
CA LEU A 177 48.49 -8.33 -14.72
C LEU A 177 47.12 -8.04 -15.34
N ILE A 178 46.05 -8.01 -14.54
CA ILE A 178 44.67 -7.81 -15.00
C ILE A 178 44.25 -6.32 -14.95
N ARG A 179 45.02 -5.47 -14.27
CA ARG A 179 44.77 -4.02 -14.18
C ARG A 179 44.77 -3.30 -15.54
N ASN A 180 45.55 -3.79 -16.51
CA ASN A 180 45.61 -3.25 -17.88
C ASN A 180 44.53 -3.80 -18.82
N VAL A 181 43.68 -4.71 -18.34
CA VAL A 181 42.60 -5.31 -19.14
C VAL A 181 41.34 -4.45 -19.01
N PRO A 182 40.80 -3.89 -20.11
CA PRO A 182 39.61 -3.05 -20.07
C PRO A 182 38.39 -3.84 -19.59
N THR A 183 37.57 -3.22 -18.73
CA THR A 183 36.38 -3.84 -18.13
C THR A 183 35.21 -3.84 -19.13
N THR A 184 35.35 -4.57 -20.23
CA THR A 184 34.31 -4.74 -21.26
C THR A 184 33.82 -6.18 -21.29
N GLY A 185 32.52 -6.39 -21.46
CA GLY A 185 31.88 -7.72 -21.36
C GLY A 185 32.43 -8.78 -22.31
N GLU A 186 33.04 -8.37 -23.43
CA GLU A 186 33.74 -9.24 -24.38
C GLU A 186 35.04 -9.85 -23.81
N ASN A 187 35.66 -9.22 -22.81
CA ASN A 187 36.93 -9.69 -22.26
C ASN A 187 36.77 -10.72 -21.13
N TYR A 188 35.55 -10.95 -20.64
CA TYR A 188 35.27 -12.04 -19.69
C TYR A 188 35.32 -13.42 -20.37
N GLU A 189 35.00 -13.49 -21.67
CA GLU A 189 35.05 -14.75 -22.42
C GLU A 189 36.46 -15.12 -22.91
N ARG A 190 37.41 -14.19 -22.79
CA ARG A 190 38.81 -14.35 -23.24
C ARG A 190 39.83 -14.48 -22.09
N ALA A 191 39.39 -14.28 -20.84
CA ALA A 191 40.19 -14.34 -19.62
C ALA A 191 40.18 -15.72 -18.97
#